data_AF-A0A0R1ZMX7-F1
#
_entry.id   AF-A0A0R1ZMX7-F1
#
_cell.length_a   1.000
_cell.length_b   1.000
_cell.length_c   1.000
_cell.angle_alpha   90.00
_cell.angle_beta   90.00
_cell.angle_gamma   90.00
#
_symmetry.space_group_name_H-M   'P 1'
#
loop_
_entity.id
_entity.type
_entity.pdbx_description
1 polymer ?
#
loop_
_entity_poly.entity_id
_entity_poly.type
_entity_poly.pdbx_seq_one_letter_code
_entity_poly.pdbx_strand_id
1 'polypeptide(L)' 'MKIDIKGYLDHQDLTIYRVAKISGYGYTTLHKSFNKEQSKATSMNLRDLDALAQAQHKMMWEVLKELEEGYLQNDEENDE' A
#
# COMPACT_ATOMS: atom_id res chain seq x y z
N MET A 1 12.42 -4.23 6.00
CA MET A 1 11.57 -3.04 5.77
C MET A 1 10.33 -3.51 5.04
N LYS A 2 9.21 -3.55 5.75
CA LYS A 2 7.92 -4.05 5.25
C LYS A 2 6.88 -2.95 5.44
N ILE A 3 6.08 -2.68 4.41
CA ILE A 3 5.00 -1.69 4.51
C ILE A 3 3.72 -2.41 4.96
N ASP A 4 3.12 -1.96 6.06
CA ASP A 4 1.80 -2.41 6.50
C ASP A 4 0.69 -1.75 5.64
N ILE A 5 0.52 -2.29 4.44
CA ILE A 5 -0.53 -1.82 3.53
C ILE A 5 -1.94 -2.11 4.07
N LYS A 6 -2.11 -3.10 4.97
CA LYS A 6 -3.43 -3.45 5.51
C LYS A 6 -3.87 -2.43 6.54
N GLY A 7 -3.00 -2.08 7.47
CA GLY A 7 -3.23 -0.99 8.41
C GLY A 7 -3.47 0.35 7.68
N TYR A 8 -2.68 0.64 6.63
CA TYR A 8 -2.89 1.85 5.84
C TYR A 8 -4.28 1.93 5.21
N LEU A 9 -4.73 0.84 4.58
CA LEU A 9 -6.05 0.79 3.96
C LEU A 9 -7.17 0.98 4.99
N ASP A 10 -7.05 0.32 6.15
CA ASP A 10 -8.03 0.43 7.24
C ASP A 10 -8.15 1.86 7.77
N HIS A 11 -7.02 2.51 8.06
CA HIS A 11 -7.00 3.90 8.53
C HIS A 11 -7.55 4.92 7.53
N GLN A 12 -7.48 4.64 6.23
CA GLN A 12 -8.05 5.50 5.19
C GLN A 12 -9.50 5.13 4.79
N ASP A 13 -10.16 4.22 5.51
CA ASP A 13 -11.48 3.65 5.14
C ASP A 13 -11.51 3.11 3.69
N LEU A 14 -10.40 2.51 3.26
CA LEU A 14 -10.23 1.94 1.93
C LEU A 14 -10.28 0.41 1.98
N THR A 15 -10.92 -0.16 0.97
CA THR A 15 -10.78 -1.58 0.67
C THR A 15 -10.06 -1.74 -0.67
N ILE A 16 -9.41 -2.88 -0.91
CA ILE A 16 -8.79 -3.17 -2.21
C ILE A 16 -9.81 -3.02 -3.35
N TYR A 17 -11.06 -3.39 -3.09
CA TYR A 17 -12.16 -3.19 -4.03
C TYR A 17 -12.43 -1.71 -4.32
N ARG A 18 -12.53 -0.85 -3.30
CA ARG A 18 -12.69 0.60 -3.47
C ARG A 18 -11.53 1.20 -4.25
N VAL A 19 -10.30 0.85 -3.89
CA VAL A 19 -9.09 1.31 -4.58
C VAL A 19 -9.14 0.93 -6.06
N ALA A 20 -9.38 -0.35 -6.37
CA ALA A 20 -9.50 -0.84 -7.74
C ALA A 20 -10.60 -0.10 -8.54
N LYS A 21 -11.77 0.08 -7.92
CA LYS A 21 -12.92 0.73 -8.54
C LYS A 21 -12.66 2.20 -8.87
N ILE A 22 -12.01 2.93 -7.97
CA ILE A 22 -11.75 4.37 -8.15
C ILE A 22 -10.56 4.59 -9.09
N SER A 23 -9.48 3.83 -8.93
CA SER A 23 -8.25 4.01 -9.70
C SER A 23 -8.32 3.43 -11.13
N GLY A 24 -9.33 2.62 -11.44
CA GLY A 24 -9.46 1.93 -12.72
C GLY A 24 -8.53 0.72 -12.90
N TYR A 25 -7.78 0.33 -11.85
CA TYR A 25 -6.93 -0.86 -11.90
C TYR A 25 -7.74 -2.13 -11.60
N GLY A 26 -7.34 -3.26 -12.20
CA GLY A 26 -8.01 -4.53 -11.98
C GLY A 26 -7.93 -4.99 -10.52
N TYR A 27 -9.07 -5.37 -9.93
CA TYR A 27 -9.14 -5.85 -8.54
C TYR A 27 -8.15 -6.99 -8.25
N THR A 28 -8.09 -8.00 -9.10
CA THR A 28 -7.21 -9.16 -8.91
C THR A 28 -5.73 -8.77 -8.96
N THR A 29 -5.39 -7.75 -9.75
CA THR A 29 -4.03 -7.19 -9.85
C THR A 29 -3.63 -6.54 -8.52
N LEU A 30 -4.45 -5.64 -7.99
CA LEU A 30 -4.18 -4.99 -6.70
C LEU A 30 -4.24 -5.98 -5.53
N HIS A 31 -5.18 -6.92 -5.57
CA HIS A 31 -5.30 -7.96 -4.54
C HIS A 31 -4.03 -8.81 -4.47
N LYS A 32 -3.48 -9.25 -5.60
CA LYS A 32 -2.21 -9.99 -5.61
C LYS A 32 -1.05 -9.14 -5.09
N SER A 33 -1.01 -7.87 -5.48
CA SER A 33 0.08 -6.98 -5.11
C SER A 33 0.09 -6.63 -3.63
N PHE A 34 -1.05 -6.22 -3.06
CA PHE A 34 -1.19 -5.83 -1.65
C PHE A 34 -1.11 -7.01 -0.67
N ASN A 35 -1.23 -8.25 -1.15
CA ASN A 35 -1.05 -9.45 -0.33
C ASN A 35 0.30 -10.12 -0.56
N LYS A 36 1.14 -9.60 -1.48
CA LYS A 36 2.47 -10.15 -1.69
C LYS A 36 3.34 -9.79 -0.50
N GLU A 37 4.01 -10.79 0.06
CA GLU A 37 5.04 -10.56 1.08
C GLU A 37 6.11 -9.63 0.51
N GLN A 38 6.28 -8.47 1.15
CA GLN A 38 7.36 -7.55 0.82
C GLN A 38 8.65 -8.20 1.28
N SER A 39 9.56 -8.46 0.34
CA SER A 39 10.92 -8.90 0.64
C SER A 39 11.87 -7.73 0.43
N LYS A 40 13.12 -7.83 0.92
CA LYS A 40 14.15 -6.81 0.66
C LYS A 40 14.33 -6.44 -0.82
N ALA A 41 13.93 -7.33 -1.74
CA ALA A 41 14.00 -7.12 -3.19
C ALA A 41 12.68 -6.63 -3.83
N THR A 42 11.56 -6.62 -3.09
CA THR A 42 10.26 -6.17 -3.59
C THR A 42 9.83 -4.95 -2.79
N SER A 43 10.10 -3.75 -3.32
CA SER A 43 9.49 -2.50 -2.83
C SER A 43 8.04 -2.38 -3.31
N MET A 44 7.29 -1.44 -2.73
CA MET A 44 5.95 -1.09 -3.22
C MET A 44 6.00 -0.74 -4.71
N ASN A 45 5.06 -1.29 -5.48
CA ASN A 45 4.98 -1.04 -6.90
C ASN A 45 4.48 0.38 -7.19
N LEU A 46 5.06 1.09 -8.17
CA LEU A 46 4.57 2.42 -8.59
C LEU A 46 3.08 2.42 -8.98
N ARG A 47 2.60 1.32 -9.58
CA ARG A 47 1.18 1.13 -9.88
C ARG A 47 0.32 1.11 -8.62
N ASP A 48 0.81 0.45 -7.58
CA ASP A 48 0.11 0.32 -6.30
C ASP A 48 0.03 1.68 -5.61
N LEU A 49 1.13 2.43 -5.66
CA LEU A 49 1.21 3.80 -5.17
C LEU A 49 0.27 4.74 -5.93
N ASP A 50 0.23 4.67 -7.27
CA ASP A 50 -0.72 5.43 -8.09
C ASP A 50 -2.16 5.04 -7.78
N ALA A 51 -2.45 3.74 -7.65
CA ALA A 51 -3.80 3.27 -7.32
C ALA A 51 -4.32 3.89 -6.02
N LEU A 52 -3.48 3.92 -4.98
CA LEU A 52 -3.80 4.53 -3.68
C LEU A 52 -3.95 6.04 -3.79
N ALA A 53 -3.10 6.70 -4.58
CA ALA A 53 -3.15 8.14 -4.81
C ALA A 53 -4.45 8.56 -5.49
N GLN A 54 -4.81 7.88 -6.59
CA GLN A 54 -6.08 8.10 -7.29
C GLN A 54 -7.29 7.85 -6.37
N ALA A 55 -7.26 6.79 -5.57
CA ALA A 55 -8.36 6.45 -4.66
C ALA A 55 -8.58 7.48 -3.54
N GLN A 56 -7.57 8.27 -3.21
CA GLN A 56 -7.59 9.28 -2.15
C GLN A 56 -7.61 10.72 -2.67
N HIS A 57 -7.57 10.92 -3.99
CA HIS A 57 -7.38 12.23 -4.60
C HIS A 57 -6.12 12.96 -4.11
N LYS A 58 -5.03 12.19 -3.90
CA LYS A 58 -3.72 12.68 -3.48
C LYS A 58 -2.70 12.53 -4.60
N MET A 59 -1.56 13.19 -4.45
CA MET A 59 -0.39 12.91 -5.27
C MET A 59 0.34 11.66 -4.74
N MET A 60 1.01 10.93 -5.64
CA MET A 60 1.76 9.70 -5.28
C MET A 60 2.80 9.92 -4.18
N TRP A 61 3.47 11.08 -4.16
CA TRP A 61 4.50 11.38 -3.15
C TRP A 61 3.90 11.59 -1.76
N GLU A 62 2.66 12.07 -1.65
CA GLU A 62 1.97 12.24 -0.36
C GLU A 62 1.66 10.87 0.24
N VAL A 63 1.14 9.95 -0.58
CA VAL A 63 0.91 8.56 -0.17
C VAL A 63 2.21 7.87 0.21
N LEU A 64 3.29 8.06 -0.57
CA LEU A 64 4.58 7.47 -0.26
C LEU A 64 5.11 7.95 1.09
N LYS A 65 5.03 9.25 1.35
CA LYS A 65 5.43 9.84 2.62
C LYS A 65 4.63 9.27 3.79
N GLU A 66 3.31 9.19 3.67
CA GLU A 66 2.45 8.60 4.71
C GLU A 66 2.83 7.15 5.02
N LEU A 67 3.12 6.35 3.98
CA LEU A 67 3.54 4.96 4.14
C LEU A 67 4.90 4.84 4.82
N GLU A 68 5.87 5.67 4.44
CA GLU A 68 7.21 5.68 5.02
C GLU A 68 7.21 6.15 6.49
N GLU A 69 6.42 7.18 6.82
CA GLU A 69 6.40 7.76 8.17
C GLU A 69 5.54 6.97 9.16
N GLY A 70 4.48 6.29 8.69
CA GLY A 70 3.48 5.68 9.57
C GLY A 70 3.31 4.17 9.45
N TYR A 71 3.78 3.55 8.38
CA TYR A 71 3.47 2.14 8.08
C TYR A 71 4.70 1.32 7.67
N LEU A 72 5.90 1.90 7.77
CA LEU A 72 7.14 1.19 7.53
C LEU A 72 7.58 0.44 8.78
N GLN A 73 7.50 -0.88 8.74
CA GLN A 73 8.00 -1.77 9.79
C GLN A 73 9.48 -2.08 9.55
N ASN A 74 10.29 -1.88 10.58
CA ASN A 74 11.66 -2.38 10.62
C ASN A 74 11.64 -3.87 10.94
N ASP A 75 12.51 -4.66 10.30
CA ASP A 75 12.53 -6.12 10.46
C ASP A 75 13.00 -6.58 11.87
N GLU A 76 13.17 -5.65 12.82
CA GLU A 76 13.81 -5.88 14.13
C GLU A 76 12.84 -6.16 15.30
N GLU A 77 11.51 -6.15 15.09
CA GLU A 77 10.52 -6.29 16.18
C GLU A 77 9.89 -7.70 16.33
N ASN A 78 10.49 -8.77 15.81
CA ASN A 78 9.97 -10.14 15.97
C ASN A 78 11.02 -11.15 16.50
N ASP A 79 11.72 -10.79 17.58
CA ASP A 79 12.57 -11.72 18.35
C ASP A 79 12.32 -11.58 19.88
N GLU A 80 11.05 -11.45 20.31
CA GLU A 80 10.63 -11.67 21.71
C GLU A 80 9.50 -12.70 21.83
#